data_AF-W9YYH6-F1
#
_entry.id   AF-W9YYH6-F1
#
_cell.length_a   1.000
_cell.length_b   1.000
_cell.length_c   1.000
_cell.angle_alpha   90.00
_cell.angle_beta   90.00
_cell.angle_gamma   90.00
#
_symmetry.space_group_name_H-M   'P 1'
#
loop_
_entity.id
_entity.type
_entity.pdbx_description
1 polymer ?
#
loop_
_entity_poly.entity_id
_entity_poly.type
_entity_poly.pdbx_seq_one_letter_code
_entity_poly.pdbx_strand_id
1 'polypeptide(L)'
;MVDLTLHDIEKLTKRFWDFHFDMIAARDMTAFIIAAIHVNLCIGTLSHFAKERPDLQDLLTKLLSFEICGEFMLTEIGHGLDARNLETTATLQADGSFELHTPTTAASKVMPPTTPYCGIPRVAIVFARLMVRGKSQGVKPFIVFLSDADAMRPGVSSRILPTRPGTKPLDHAITTFNRVQLPYNALLGSPAKPESERAEFLCHIRRVAVGTLSLSIMGISAIRVGTRIAALYSERRTITAPDGHSAMPIIGFSTQQRPIVEGWVQGKVLTAFAHWAVGMCPDPAHPTQHAIGPIFKATVVKASRVLGELAERCGWRGLFAFNQISELDLTFQGNSIAEGDTLVLCIRLVSELLGGKLQLPPCQNALAPLAQQEHQLMTEIQSKLTEIGGYGKHRTEAFNQHILPFCRPLVETIGHRMAYEAAQCSGISPDVLELYERLSTGKALIRLPAQDVSRVRCEEPLVDEQYETIIAQIRSEALYHDPIDDYITAPIVSEEKWENFTESLLCFSPPTSPDKYKPKL
;
A
#
# COMPACT_ATOMS: atom_id res chain seq x y z
N MET A 1 -12.95 -16.66 6.49
CA MET A 1 -11.65 -16.79 7.20
C MET A 1 -10.65 -17.31 6.20
N VAL A 2 -9.45 -16.75 6.20
CA VAL A 2 -8.41 -17.04 5.23
C VAL A 2 -7.86 -18.44 5.52
N ASP A 3 -8.37 -19.46 4.82
CA ASP A 3 -7.87 -20.84 4.92
C ASP A 3 -6.50 -20.91 4.22
N LEU A 4 -5.44 -20.42 4.88
CA LEU A 4 -4.06 -20.52 4.43
C LEU A 4 -3.31 -21.49 5.32
N THR A 5 -2.54 -22.38 4.71
CA THR A 5 -1.62 -23.23 5.46
C THR A 5 -0.28 -22.51 5.71
N LEU A 6 0.52 -23.01 6.66
CA LEU A 6 1.88 -22.52 6.85
C LEU A 6 2.73 -22.62 5.57
N HIS A 7 2.52 -23.69 4.80
CA HIS A 7 3.20 -23.90 3.52
C HIS A 7 2.83 -22.82 2.50
N ASP A 8 1.56 -22.44 2.42
CA ASP A 8 1.10 -21.38 1.51
C ASP A 8 1.80 -20.05 1.79
N ILE A 9 1.92 -19.70 3.08
CA ILE A 9 2.53 -18.45 3.54
C ILE A 9 4.05 -18.48 3.36
N GLU A 10 4.71 -19.58 3.71
CA GLU A 10 6.16 -19.72 3.62
C GLU A 10 6.64 -19.71 2.16
N LYS A 11 5.94 -20.44 1.29
CA LYS A 11 6.33 -20.62 -0.13
C LYS A 11 5.66 -19.62 -1.07
N LEU A 12 4.88 -18.67 -0.55
CA LEU A 12 4.16 -17.69 -1.36
C LEU A 12 3.35 -18.36 -2.48
N THR A 13 2.60 -19.41 -2.13
CA THR A 13 1.86 -20.20 -3.13
C THR A 13 0.75 -19.35 -3.78
N LYS A 14 0.11 -19.91 -4.81
CA LYS A 14 -1.06 -19.28 -5.45
C LYS A 14 -2.11 -18.87 -4.41
N ARG A 15 -2.38 -19.68 -3.38
CA ARG A 15 -3.38 -19.35 -2.33
C ARG A 15 -3.00 -18.09 -1.55
N PHE A 16 -1.71 -17.94 -1.19
CA PHE A 16 -1.23 -16.73 -0.51
C PHE A 16 -1.45 -15.48 -1.36
N TRP A 17 -1.21 -15.58 -2.67
CA TRP A 17 -1.45 -14.46 -3.58
C TRP A 17 -2.93 -14.23 -3.86
N ASP A 18 -3.73 -15.28 -4.03
CA ASP A 18 -5.19 -15.18 -4.19
C ASP A 18 -5.82 -14.41 -3.03
N PHE A 19 -5.35 -14.62 -1.80
CA PHE A 19 -5.76 -13.80 -0.65
C PHE A 19 -5.49 -12.31 -0.85
N HIS A 20 -4.36 -11.93 -1.44
CA HIS A 20 -4.02 -10.52 -1.69
C HIS A 20 -4.68 -9.94 -2.95
N PHE A 21 -5.04 -10.78 -3.92
CA PHE A 21 -5.78 -10.40 -5.12
C PHE A 21 -7.28 -10.26 -4.89
N ASP A 22 -7.81 -10.81 -3.79
CA ASP A 22 -9.22 -10.70 -3.43
C ASP A 22 -9.62 -9.23 -3.18
N MET A 23 -10.73 -8.81 -3.81
CA MET A 23 -11.25 -7.45 -3.67
C MET A 23 -11.92 -7.19 -2.32
N ILE A 24 -11.99 -8.19 -1.43
CA ILE A 24 -12.39 -8.01 -0.03
C ILE A 24 -11.58 -6.91 0.67
N ALA A 25 -10.33 -6.70 0.23
CA ALA A 25 -9.47 -5.61 0.68
C ALA A 25 -10.09 -4.22 0.45
N ALA A 26 -10.90 -4.03 -0.60
CA ALA A 26 -11.62 -2.79 -0.85
C ALA A 26 -12.94 -2.69 -0.08
N ARG A 27 -13.50 -3.80 0.40
CA ARG A 27 -14.68 -3.79 1.27
C ARG A 27 -14.33 -3.34 2.69
N ASP A 28 -13.22 -3.84 3.23
CA ASP A 28 -12.67 -3.38 4.51
C ASP A 28 -11.14 -3.38 4.50
N MET A 29 -10.59 -2.24 4.13
CA MET A 29 -9.15 -2.05 3.97
C MET A 29 -8.40 -2.12 5.31
N THR A 30 -9.03 -1.67 6.39
CA THR A 30 -8.45 -1.71 7.74
C THR A 30 -8.34 -3.15 8.25
N ALA A 31 -9.41 -3.95 8.11
CA ALA A 31 -9.36 -5.37 8.47
C ALA A 31 -8.35 -6.13 7.62
N PHE A 32 -8.27 -5.81 6.32
CA PHE A 32 -7.29 -6.41 5.42
C PHE A 32 -5.85 -6.08 5.82
N ILE A 33 -5.54 -4.85 6.25
CA ILE A 33 -4.21 -4.47 6.76
C ILE A 33 -3.83 -5.32 7.99
N ILE A 34 -4.75 -5.53 8.93
CA ILE A 34 -4.51 -6.41 10.08
C ILE A 34 -4.18 -7.82 9.61
N ALA A 35 -4.98 -8.38 8.70
CA ALA A 35 -4.75 -9.71 8.15
C ALA A 35 -3.42 -9.81 7.39
N ALA A 36 -3.03 -8.77 6.64
CA ALA A 36 -1.76 -8.71 5.93
C ALA A 36 -0.56 -8.68 6.88
N ILE A 37 -0.59 -7.87 7.94
CA ILE A 37 0.46 -7.86 8.98
C ILE A 37 0.57 -9.25 9.63
N HIS A 38 -0.58 -9.81 10.00
CA HIS A 38 -0.67 -11.11 10.65
C HIS A 38 -0.09 -12.25 9.79
N VAL A 39 -0.60 -12.39 8.56
CA VAL A 39 -0.25 -13.50 7.65
C VAL A 39 1.14 -13.27 7.04
N ASN A 40 1.39 -12.10 6.44
CA ASN A 40 2.63 -11.86 5.72
C ASN A 40 3.80 -11.61 6.66
N LEU A 41 3.67 -10.68 7.60
CA LEU A 41 4.81 -10.24 8.40
C LEU A 41 5.06 -11.17 9.59
N CYS A 42 4.04 -11.47 10.39
CA CYS A 42 4.21 -12.28 11.59
C CYS A 42 4.39 -13.78 11.25
N ILE A 43 3.35 -14.43 10.71
CA ILE A 43 3.42 -15.87 10.38
C ILE A 43 4.53 -16.13 9.36
N GLY A 44 4.63 -15.32 8.30
CA GLY A 44 5.65 -15.50 7.27
C GLY A 44 7.11 -15.32 7.75
N THR A 45 7.34 -14.60 8.86
CA THR A 45 8.66 -14.55 9.49
C THR A 45 8.89 -15.76 10.38
N LEU A 46 7.91 -16.16 11.19
CA LEU A 46 7.99 -17.35 12.05
C LEU A 46 8.16 -18.64 11.24
N SER A 47 7.47 -18.75 10.09
CA SER A 47 7.53 -19.92 9.22
C SER A 47 8.95 -20.22 8.73
N HIS A 48 9.81 -19.20 8.64
CA HIS A 48 11.23 -19.39 8.30
C HIS A 48 11.97 -20.28 9.30
N PHE A 49 11.64 -20.12 10.58
CA PHE A 49 12.32 -20.78 11.68
C PHE A 49 11.62 -22.08 12.10
N ALA A 50 10.36 -22.27 11.68
CA ALA A 50 9.50 -23.37 12.14
C ALA A 50 10.14 -24.76 12.02
N LYS A 51 10.90 -25.02 10.95
CA LYS A 51 11.56 -26.32 10.73
C LYS A 51 12.63 -26.64 11.79
N GLU A 52 13.34 -25.63 12.26
CA GLU A 52 14.45 -25.76 13.22
C GLU A 52 14.00 -25.48 14.66
N ARG A 53 12.76 -25.00 14.83
CA ARG A 53 12.17 -24.56 16.10
C ARG A 53 10.80 -25.22 16.32
N PRO A 54 10.75 -26.52 16.69
CA PRO A 54 9.50 -27.22 16.96
C PRO A 54 8.66 -26.57 18.07
N ASP A 55 9.29 -25.82 18.97
CA ASP A 55 8.61 -25.05 20.02
C ASP A 55 7.69 -23.94 19.49
N LEU A 56 7.80 -23.56 18.21
CA LEU A 56 6.90 -22.61 17.56
C LEU A 56 5.58 -23.22 17.10
N GLN A 57 5.45 -24.55 17.08
CA GLN A 57 4.30 -25.22 16.46
C GLN A 57 2.97 -24.78 17.09
N ASP A 58 2.86 -24.78 18.42
CA ASP A 58 1.63 -24.37 19.12
C ASP A 58 1.27 -22.90 18.86
N LEU A 59 2.28 -22.03 18.80
CA LEU A 59 2.07 -20.60 18.49
C LEU A 59 1.58 -20.42 17.06
N LEU A 60 2.19 -21.12 16.10
CA LEU A 60 1.79 -21.07 14.69
C LEU A 60 0.38 -21.61 14.48
N THR A 61 -0.01 -22.69 15.17
CA THR A 61 -1.39 -23.20 15.12
C THR A 61 -2.39 -22.15 15.59
N LYS A 62 -2.13 -21.48 16.73
CA LYS A 62 -2.99 -20.42 17.27
C LYS A 62 -3.04 -19.16 16.41
N LEU A 63 -1.93 -18.83 15.74
CA LEU A 63 -1.91 -17.73 14.77
C LEU A 63 -2.76 -18.08 13.54
N LEU A 64 -2.58 -19.28 12.96
CA LEU A 64 -3.36 -19.72 11.79
C LEU A 64 -4.87 -19.79 12.06
N SER A 65 -5.29 -20.09 13.29
CA SER A 65 -6.70 -20.05 13.70
C SER A 65 -7.21 -18.67 14.14
N PHE A 66 -6.36 -17.63 14.13
CA PHE A 66 -6.64 -16.30 14.67
C PHE A 66 -7.03 -16.28 16.17
N GLU A 67 -6.73 -17.33 16.94
CA GLU A 67 -6.85 -17.32 18.41
C GLU A 67 -5.91 -16.29 19.05
N ILE A 68 -4.78 -16.01 18.39
CA ILE A 68 -3.85 -14.94 18.72
C ILE A 68 -3.65 -14.11 17.46
N CYS A 69 -3.58 -12.79 17.59
CA CYS A 69 -3.23 -11.91 16.47
C CYS A 69 -1.74 -11.53 16.52
N GLY A 70 -1.02 -11.80 15.42
CA GLY A 70 0.40 -11.51 15.25
C GLY A 70 0.69 -10.12 14.69
N GLU A 71 1.67 -9.45 15.29
CA GLU A 71 2.16 -8.12 14.91
C GLU A 71 3.64 -8.13 14.50
N PHE A 72 4.07 -7.06 13.82
CA PHE A 72 5.46 -6.87 13.39
C PHE A 72 5.95 -5.49 13.81
N MET A 73 6.90 -5.45 14.75
CA MET A 73 7.32 -4.24 15.46
C MET A 73 8.77 -3.89 15.14
N LEU A 74 8.96 -3.30 13.96
CA LEU A 74 10.24 -2.80 13.49
C LEU A 74 10.41 -1.30 13.81
N THR A 75 9.47 -0.49 13.33
CA THR A 75 9.48 0.98 13.40
C THR A 75 9.45 1.52 14.82
N GLU A 76 10.30 2.51 15.08
CA GLU A 76 10.31 3.33 16.30
C GLU A 76 9.94 4.77 15.98
N ILE A 77 9.50 5.53 16.99
CA ILE A 77 9.17 6.96 16.83
C ILE A 77 10.34 7.72 16.19
N GLY A 78 11.57 7.45 16.64
CA GLY A 78 12.78 8.07 16.10
C GLY A 78 13.31 7.42 14.83
N HIS A 79 12.93 6.17 14.52
CA HIS A 79 13.57 5.35 13.48
C HIS A 79 12.54 4.61 12.62
N GLY A 80 12.29 5.15 11.42
CA GLY A 80 11.53 4.48 10.36
C GLY A 80 12.43 4.09 9.19
N LEU A 81 12.82 5.09 8.38
CA LEU A 81 13.71 4.91 7.22
C LEU A 81 15.10 4.40 7.62
N ASP A 82 15.52 4.66 8.86
CA ASP A 82 16.79 4.25 9.42
C ASP A 82 16.65 3.14 10.50
N ALA A 83 15.72 2.21 10.30
CA ALA A 83 15.41 1.14 11.27
C ALA A 83 16.62 0.26 11.69
N ARG A 84 17.75 0.30 10.95
CA ARG A 84 18.99 -0.39 11.37
C ARG A 84 19.63 0.25 12.61
N ASN A 85 19.34 1.52 12.85
CA ASN A 85 19.82 2.29 13.99
C ASN A 85 18.79 2.38 15.13
N LEU A 86 17.79 1.50 15.13
CA LEU A 86 16.84 1.38 16.22
C LEU A 86 17.52 1.22 17.58
N GLU A 87 16.82 1.66 18.62
CA GLU A 87 17.32 1.86 19.96
C GLU A 87 16.73 0.89 20.99
N THR A 88 15.60 0.23 20.72
CA THR A 88 15.08 -0.84 21.60
C THR A 88 16.17 -1.90 21.79
N THR A 89 16.45 -2.31 23.03
CA THR A 89 17.50 -3.29 23.35
C THR A 89 16.92 -4.58 23.91
N ALA A 90 17.59 -5.70 23.63
CA ALA A 90 17.38 -6.97 24.30
C ALA A 90 18.72 -7.42 24.89
N THR A 91 18.85 -7.40 26.21
CA THR A 91 20.12 -7.68 26.90
C THR A 91 20.16 -9.11 27.42
N LEU A 92 21.14 -9.90 26.97
CA LEU A 92 21.36 -11.26 27.45
C LEU A 92 21.80 -11.24 28.92
N GLN A 93 21.02 -11.92 29.76
CA GLN A 93 21.24 -12.07 31.20
C GLN A 93 22.12 -13.28 31.53
N ALA A 94 22.57 -13.35 32.78
CA ALA A 94 23.46 -14.42 33.25
C ALA A 94 22.78 -15.80 33.25
N ASP A 95 21.47 -15.86 33.42
CA ASP A 95 20.65 -17.09 33.39
C ASP A 95 20.26 -17.53 31.97
N GLY A 96 20.71 -16.79 30.94
CA GLY A 96 20.37 -17.04 29.55
C GLY A 96 19.06 -16.41 29.08
N SER A 97 18.30 -15.74 29.95
CA SER A 97 17.14 -14.94 29.53
C SER A 97 17.55 -13.64 28.84
N PHE A 98 16.59 -12.92 28.27
CA PHE A 98 16.80 -11.58 27.72
C PHE A 98 15.92 -10.56 28.46
N GLU A 99 16.49 -9.40 28.77
CA GLU A 99 15.73 -8.23 29.21
C GLU A 99 15.48 -7.30 28.02
N LEU A 100 14.22 -7.17 27.59
CA LEU A 100 13.78 -6.25 26.55
C LEU A 100 13.42 -4.88 27.13
N HIS A 101 14.00 -3.81 26.59
CA HIS A 101 13.79 -2.46 27.10
C HIS A 101 13.75 -1.39 26.01
N THR A 102 12.84 -0.43 26.20
CA THR A 102 12.74 0.82 25.47
C THR A 102 13.49 1.91 26.26
N PRO A 103 14.72 2.31 25.88
CA PRO A 103 15.55 3.21 26.68
C PRO A 103 15.09 4.68 26.64
N THR A 104 14.41 5.10 25.58
CA THR A 104 13.98 6.49 25.35
C THR A 104 12.59 6.52 24.73
N THR A 105 11.90 7.66 24.81
CA THR A 105 10.62 7.84 24.10
C THR A 105 10.77 7.66 22.59
N ALA A 106 11.89 8.11 22.01
CA ALA A 106 12.18 7.92 20.58
C ALA A 106 12.30 6.44 20.19
N ALA A 107 12.77 5.58 21.11
CA ALA A 107 12.87 4.14 20.92
C ALA A 107 11.52 3.40 21.04
N SER A 108 10.43 4.09 21.39
CA SER A 108 9.11 3.45 21.48
C SER A 108 8.71 2.93 20.10
N LYS A 109 8.22 1.69 20.05
CA LYS A 109 7.66 1.14 18.83
C LYS A 109 6.36 1.88 18.48
N VAL A 110 6.08 2.06 17.21
CA VAL A 110 4.92 2.83 16.75
C VAL A 110 4.29 2.22 15.51
N MET A 111 2.96 2.38 15.39
CA MET A 111 2.08 1.95 14.29
C MET A 111 1.34 0.64 14.51
N PRO A 112 1.94 -0.52 14.84
CA PRO A 112 1.18 -1.76 14.97
C PRO A 112 0.00 -1.65 15.97
N PRO A 113 -1.16 -2.25 15.67
CA PRO A 113 -2.31 -2.30 16.56
C PRO A 113 -2.05 -3.27 17.74
N THR A 114 -1.49 -2.77 18.82
CA THR A 114 -1.01 -3.61 19.93
C THR A 114 -1.91 -3.61 21.16
N THR A 115 -3.10 -3.03 21.07
CA THR A 115 -3.97 -2.85 22.25
C THR A 115 -4.90 -4.05 22.45
N PRO A 116 -5.41 -4.27 23.68
CA PRO A 116 -6.39 -5.32 23.92
C PRO A 116 -7.81 -4.93 23.45
N TYR A 117 -7.99 -3.77 22.80
CA TYR A 117 -9.30 -3.22 22.47
C TYR A 117 -10.17 -4.15 21.61
N CYS A 118 -9.55 -5.00 20.78
CA CYS A 118 -10.26 -5.96 19.93
C CYS A 118 -10.62 -7.28 20.64
N GLY A 119 -10.27 -7.48 21.92
CA GLY A 119 -10.62 -8.69 22.65
C GLY A 119 -9.85 -9.95 22.24
N ILE A 120 -8.73 -9.82 21.52
CA ILE A 120 -7.92 -10.94 21.02
C ILE A 120 -6.48 -10.80 21.56
N PRO A 121 -5.87 -11.86 22.12
CA PRO A 121 -4.47 -11.83 22.54
C PRO A 121 -3.53 -11.42 21.40
N ARG A 122 -2.50 -10.63 21.72
CA ARG A 122 -1.54 -10.10 20.75
C ARG A 122 -0.13 -10.64 21.02
N VAL A 123 0.52 -11.14 19.97
CA VAL A 123 1.95 -11.49 19.97
C VAL A 123 2.65 -10.68 18.89
N ALA A 124 3.92 -10.33 19.08
CA ALA A 124 4.68 -9.56 18.11
C ALA A 124 6.06 -10.15 17.85
N ILE A 125 6.54 -9.89 16.64
CA ILE A 125 7.96 -9.96 16.33
C ILE A 125 8.55 -8.57 16.58
N VAL A 126 9.26 -8.43 17.69
CA VAL A 126 9.91 -7.18 18.10
C VAL A 126 11.35 -7.18 17.66
N PHE A 127 11.73 -6.18 16.87
CA PHE A 127 13.13 -5.99 16.47
C PHE A 127 13.85 -5.15 17.52
N ALA A 128 14.90 -5.70 18.11
CA ALA A 128 15.69 -5.05 19.14
C ALA A 128 17.19 -5.29 18.91
N ARG A 129 18.01 -4.35 19.34
CA ARG A 129 19.47 -4.49 19.36
C ARG A 129 19.86 -5.48 20.45
N LEU A 130 20.41 -6.62 20.05
CA LEU A 130 20.87 -7.64 20.99
C LEU A 130 22.18 -7.17 21.66
N MET A 131 22.17 -7.10 22.98
CA MET A 131 23.32 -6.71 23.80
C MET A 131 23.85 -7.94 24.56
N VAL A 132 25.12 -8.28 24.35
CA VAL A 132 25.81 -9.38 25.05
C VAL A 132 27.07 -8.84 25.70
N ARG A 133 27.16 -8.93 27.04
CA ARG A 133 28.27 -8.38 27.84
C ARG A 133 28.58 -6.91 27.48
N GLY A 134 27.53 -6.09 27.33
CA GLY A 134 27.63 -4.68 26.97
C GLY A 134 27.96 -4.39 25.49
N LYS A 135 28.05 -5.41 24.63
CA LYS A 135 28.38 -5.23 23.20
C LYS A 135 27.18 -5.58 22.30
N SER A 136 26.91 -4.72 21.32
CA SER A 136 25.90 -4.94 20.29
C SER A 136 26.28 -6.13 19.38
N GLN A 137 25.36 -7.06 19.20
CA GLN A 137 25.42 -8.20 18.28
C GLN A 137 24.56 -7.99 17.02
N GLY A 138 24.06 -6.77 16.81
CA GLY A 138 23.16 -6.43 15.71
C GLY A 138 21.70 -6.37 16.14
N VAL A 139 20.83 -6.03 15.20
CA VAL A 139 19.37 -6.01 15.40
C VAL A 139 18.81 -7.40 15.14
N LYS A 140 18.09 -7.96 16.11
CA LYS A 140 17.55 -9.32 16.06
C LYS A 140 16.04 -9.31 16.32
N PRO A 141 15.28 -10.25 15.72
CA PRO A 141 13.86 -10.42 15.99
C PRO A 141 13.61 -11.27 17.25
N PHE A 142 12.65 -10.85 18.07
CA PHE A 142 12.22 -11.54 19.28
C PHE A 142 10.71 -11.76 19.28
N ILE A 143 10.25 -12.93 19.72
CA ILE A 143 8.83 -13.20 19.98
C ILE A 143 8.47 -12.58 21.33
N VAL A 144 7.46 -11.71 21.34
CA VAL A 144 7.00 -11.03 22.56
C VAL A 144 5.48 -11.08 22.63
N PHE A 145 4.94 -11.65 23.71
CA PHE A 145 3.52 -11.56 24.01
C PHE A 145 3.21 -10.17 24.56
N LEU A 146 2.32 -9.43 23.90
CA LEU A 146 2.03 -8.03 24.21
C LEU A 146 0.84 -7.90 25.15
N SER A 147 -0.23 -8.63 24.88
CA SER A 147 -1.47 -8.58 25.63
C SER A 147 -2.18 -9.93 25.62
N ASP A 148 -2.97 -10.17 26.65
CA ASP A 148 -4.07 -11.12 26.61
C ASP A 148 -5.30 -10.46 25.96
N ALA A 149 -6.47 -11.08 26.06
CA ALA A 149 -7.70 -10.56 25.45
C ALA A 149 -8.15 -9.23 26.07
N ASP A 150 -7.84 -8.99 27.34
CA ASP A 150 -8.37 -7.88 28.14
C ASP A 150 -7.29 -6.96 28.74
N ALA A 151 -6.03 -7.41 28.83
CA ALA A 151 -4.97 -6.69 29.51
C ALA A 151 -3.59 -6.81 28.84
N MET A 152 -2.77 -5.76 28.99
CA MET A 152 -1.36 -5.77 28.58
C MET A 152 -0.53 -6.69 29.50
N ARG A 153 0.51 -7.32 28.94
CA ARG A 153 1.48 -8.13 29.70
C ARG A 153 2.38 -7.25 30.58
N PRO A 154 2.88 -7.76 31.73
CA PRO A 154 3.75 -7.00 32.63
C PRO A 154 4.94 -6.37 31.92
N GLY A 155 5.17 -5.08 32.18
CA GLY A 155 6.25 -4.31 31.56
C GLY A 155 5.98 -3.86 30.12
N VAL A 156 4.89 -4.29 29.47
CA VAL A 156 4.47 -3.77 28.16
C VAL A 156 3.41 -2.69 28.37
N SER A 157 3.58 -1.53 27.73
CA SER A 157 2.54 -0.51 27.69
C SER A 157 2.22 -0.12 26.25
N SER A 158 0.95 0.13 25.96
CA SER A 158 0.48 0.54 24.64
C SER A 158 -0.45 1.76 24.75
N ARG A 159 -0.23 2.76 23.89
CA ARG A 159 -0.95 4.03 23.87
C ARG A 159 -1.52 4.27 22.48
N ILE A 160 -2.85 4.21 22.37
CA ILE A 160 -3.57 4.39 21.10
C ILE A 160 -3.32 5.79 20.55
N LEU A 161 -3.02 5.86 19.25
CA LEU A 161 -2.96 7.09 18.47
C LEU A 161 -4.36 7.50 18.02
N PRO A 162 -4.63 8.80 17.85
CA PRO A 162 -5.87 9.25 17.22
C PRO A 162 -6.10 8.59 15.86
N THR A 163 -7.35 8.30 15.54
CA THR A 163 -7.73 7.75 14.23
C THR A 163 -7.33 8.72 13.11
N ARG A 164 -6.77 8.18 12.02
CA ARG A 164 -6.45 8.99 10.84
C ARG A 164 -7.75 9.55 10.22
N PRO A 165 -7.75 10.79 9.73
CA PRO A 165 -8.93 11.37 9.10
C PRO A 165 -9.45 10.49 7.96
N GLY A 166 -10.77 10.24 7.95
CA GLY A 166 -11.46 9.53 6.88
C GLY A 166 -11.13 8.05 6.71
N THR A 167 -10.40 7.43 7.65
CA THR A 167 -10.19 5.98 7.66
C THR A 167 -11.07 5.31 8.72
N LYS A 168 -11.39 4.02 8.55
CA LYS A 168 -11.94 3.23 9.65
C LYS A 168 -10.97 3.21 10.84
N PRO A 169 -11.47 3.17 12.10
CA PRO A 169 -10.62 3.09 13.27
C PRO A 169 -9.73 1.84 13.24
N LEU A 170 -8.43 2.07 13.36
CA LEU A 170 -7.42 1.06 13.66
C LEU A 170 -6.67 1.55 14.90
N ASP A 171 -6.48 0.69 15.88
CA ASP A 171 -5.85 0.99 17.16
C ASP A 171 -4.32 1.08 17.04
N HIS A 172 -3.83 1.75 15.98
CA HIS A 172 -2.42 2.10 15.83
C HIS A 172 -1.90 2.71 17.13
N ALA A 173 -0.78 2.20 17.65
CA ALA A 173 -0.34 2.55 18.98
C ALA A 173 1.16 2.82 19.10
N ILE A 174 1.52 3.56 20.14
CA ILE A 174 2.88 3.67 20.66
C ILE A 174 3.06 2.62 21.75
N THR A 175 4.02 1.71 21.58
CA THR A 175 4.28 0.60 22.50
C THR A 175 5.66 0.71 23.11
N THR A 176 5.77 0.51 24.42
CA THR A 176 7.04 0.53 25.15
C THR A 176 7.24 -0.73 25.99
N PHE A 177 8.50 -1.07 26.21
CA PHE A 177 8.94 -2.21 27.01
C PHE A 177 9.77 -1.73 28.20
N ASN A 178 9.30 -2.00 29.41
CA ASN A 178 10.00 -1.68 30.64
C ASN A 178 10.55 -2.97 31.27
N ARG A 179 11.80 -3.31 30.89
CA ARG A 179 12.56 -4.47 31.42
C ARG A 179 11.76 -5.78 31.38
N VAL A 180 11.16 -6.06 30.23
CA VAL A 180 10.37 -7.26 29.98
C VAL A 180 11.30 -8.46 29.90
N GLN A 181 11.07 -9.48 30.72
CA GLN A 181 11.88 -10.70 30.72
C GLN A 181 11.38 -11.65 29.64
N LEU A 182 12.29 -12.09 28.78
CA LEU A 182 12.03 -13.02 27.69
C LEU A 182 12.89 -14.28 27.88
N PRO A 183 12.34 -15.48 27.63
CA PRO A 183 13.13 -16.70 27.67
C PRO A 183 14.15 -16.73 26.52
N TYR A 184 15.18 -17.58 26.64
CA TYR A 184 16.21 -17.71 25.60
C TYR A 184 15.63 -18.04 24.21
N ASN A 185 14.57 -18.85 24.16
CA ASN A 185 13.91 -19.22 22.91
C ASN A 185 13.05 -18.10 22.31
N ALA A 186 12.88 -16.94 22.97
CA ALA A 186 12.23 -15.79 22.35
C ALA A 186 13.02 -15.23 21.17
N LEU A 187 14.36 -15.38 21.16
CA LEU A 187 15.20 -14.98 20.05
C LEU A 187 14.94 -15.86 18.82
N LEU A 188 14.76 -15.22 17.67
CA LEU A 188 14.66 -15.88 16.37
C LEU A 188 16.00 -15.76 15.62
N GLY A 189 16.65 -16.89 15.38
CA GLY A 189 17.97 -16.96 14.75
C GLY A 189 19.13 -17.01 15.74
N SER A 190 20.34 -16.68 15.27
CA SER A 190 21.57 -16.81 16.05
C SER A 190 21.83 -15.58 16.94
N PRO A 191 22.27 -15.77 18.20
CA PRO A 191 22.72 -14.67 19.06
C PRO A 191 24.10 -14.13 18.67
N ALA A 192 24.82 -14.81 17.77
CA ALA A 192 26.15 -14.40 17.35
C ALA A 192 26.11 -13.12 16.50
N LYS A 193 27.20 -12.35 16.55
CA LYS A 193 27.41 -11.23 15.66
C LYS A 193 27.54 -11.74 14.21
N PRO A 194 26.77 -11.21 13.25
CA PRO A 194 26.96 -11.56 11.84
C PRO A 194 28.23 -10.92 11.29
N GLU A 195 28.78 -11.49 10.21
CA GLU A 195 29.85 -10.85 9.43
C GLU A 195 29.38 -9.53 8.81
N SER A 196 28.13 -9.50 8.34
CA SER A 196 27.48 -8.31 7.78
C SER A 196 26.15 -8.05 8.49
N GLU A 197 26.15 -7.09 9.42
CA GLU A 197 24.92 -6.64 10.11
C GLU A 197 23.84 -6.17 9.13
N ARG A 198 24.24 -5.59 7.99
CA ARG A 198 23.28 -5.18 6.95
C ARG A 198 22.61 -6.36 6.28
N ALA A 199 23.37 -7.40 5.91
CA ALA A 199 22.83 -8.57 5.22
C ALA A 199 21.90 -9.36 6.14
N GLU A 200 22.29 -9.54 7.41
CA GLU A 200 21.44 -10.21 8.40
C GLU A 200 20.16 -9.42 8.67
N PHE A 201 20.25 -8.09 8.83
CA PHE A 201 19.06 -7.26 9.01
C PHE A 201 18.08 -7.42 7.85
N LEU A 202 18.55 -7.34 6.59
CA LEU A 202 17.71 -7.53 5.41
C LEU A 202 17.09 -8.94 5.35
N CYS A 203 17.83 -9.97 5.77
CA CYS A 203 17.31 -11.32 5.89
C CYS A 203 16.16 -11.40 6.91
N HIS A 204 16.33 -10.80 8.09
CA HIS A 204 15.31 -10.78 9.13
C HIS A 204 14.05 -10.00 8.74
N ILE A 205 14.17 -8.93 7.93
CA ILE A 205 13.03 -8.15 7.46
C ILE A 205 12.54 -8.56 6.07
N ARG A 206 12.96 -9.69 5.51
CA ARG A 206 12.66 -10.08 4.12
C ARG A 206 11.16 -10.09 3.76
N ARG A 207 10.26 -10.33 4.74
CA ARG A 207 8.81 -10.26 4.53
C ARG A 207 8.29 -8.85 4.26
N VAL A 208 9.04 -7.81 4.63
CA VAL A 208 8.78 -6.42 4.23
C VAL A 208 8.82 -6.29 2.71
N ALA A 209 9.78 -6.92 2.03
CA ALA A 209 9.86 -6.90 0.57
C ALA A 209 8.67 -7.63 -0.09
N VAL A 210 8.10 -8.65 0.59
CA VAL A 210 6.86 -9.31 0.16
C VAL A 210 5.69 -8.35 0.35
N GLY A 211 5.64 -7.68 1.49
CA GLY A 211 4.62 -6.67 1.82
C GLY A 211 4.63 -5.48 0.87
N THR A 212 5.80 -5.02 0.42
CA THR A 212 5.92 -3.94 -0.59
C THR A 212 5.12 -4.27 -1.85
N LEU A 213 5.13 -5.54 -2.29
CA LEU A 213 4.35 -6.02 -3.42
C LEU A 213 2.89 -6.30 -3.01
N SER A 214 2.69 -7.14 -1.99
CA SER A 214 1.38 -7.69 -1.65
C SER A 214 0.40 -6.66 -1.09
N LEU A 215 0.87 -5.72 -0.25
CA LEU A 215 0.04 -4.63 0.27
C LEU A 215 -0.32 -3.62 -0.83
N SER A 216 0.54 -3.46 -1.83
CA SER A 216 0.27 -2.57 -2.96
C SER A 216 -0.84 -3.09 -3.88
N ILE A 217 -1.09 -4.41 -3.94
CA ILE A 217 -2.18 -5.00 -4.75
C ILE A 217 -3.55 -4.44 -4.33
N MET A 218 -3.74 -4.16 -3.03
CA MET A 218 -4.94 -3.55 -2.49
C MET A 218 -5.30 -2.19 -3.13
N GLY A 219 -4.31 -1.45 -3.64
CA GLY A 219 -4.54 -0.22 -4.39
C GLY A 219 -5.26 -0.44 -5.70
N ILE A 220 -5.05 -1.60 -6.35
CA ILE A 220 -5.75 -2.00 -7.57
C ILE A 220 -7.22 -2.28 -7.23
N SER A 221 -7.48 -3.01 -6.13
CA SER A 221 -8.84 -3.25 -5.63
C SER A 221 -9.56 -1.92 -5.34
N ALA A 222 -8.86 -0.98 -4.69
CA ALA A 222 -9.39 0.36 -4.41
C ALA A 222 -9.73 1.13 -5.69
N ILE A 223 -8.83 1.18 -6.67
CA ILE A 223 -9.05 1.84 -7.97
C ILE A 223 -10.27 1.24 -8.67
N ARG A 224 -10.36 -0.10 -8.76
CA ARG A 224 -11.45 -0.80 -9.46
C ARG A 224 -12.81 -0.55 -8.80
N VAL A 225 -12.88 -0.72 -7.47
CA VAL A 225 -14.13 -0.48 -6.71
C VAL A 225 -14.53 1.00 -6.76
N GLY A 226 -13.58 1.92 -6.52
CA GLY A 226 -13.85 3.35 -6.57
C GLY A 226 -14.34 3.83 -7.94
N THR A 227 -13.73 3.29 -9.01
CA THR A 227 -14.15 3.56 -10.39
C THR A 227 -15.56 3.05 -10.64
N ARG A 228 -15.87 1.81 -10.22
CA ARG A 228 -17.20 1.21 -10.37
C ARG A 228 -18.27 2.02 -9.65
N ILE A 229 -18.02 2.46 -8.41
CA ILE A 229 -18.94 3.31 -7.65
C ILE A 229 -19.19 4.63 -8.38
N ALA A 230 -18.13 5.30 -8.84
CA ALA A 230 -18.24 6.57 -9.55
C ALA A 230 -19.00 6.43 -10.88
N ALA A 231 -18.77 5.35 -11.63
CA ALA A 231 -19.50 5.05 -12.87
C ALA A 231 -21.01 4.85 -12.61
N LEU A 232 -21.37 3.98 -11.66
CA LEU A 232 -22.77 3.71 -11.29
C LEU A 232 -23.49 4.98 -10.80
N TYR A 233 -22.81 5.76 -9.96
CA TYR A 233 -23.35 7.05 -9.51
C TYR A 233 -23.55 8.03 -10.69
N SER A 234 -22.60 8.09 -11.62
CA SER A 234 -22.63 9.03 -12.74
C SER A 234 -23.68 8.70 -13.80
N GLU A 235 -24.00 7.42 -13.99
CA GLU A 235 -25.11 6.96 -14.85
C GLU A 235 -26.46 7.34 -14.24
N ARG A 236 -26.63 7.16 -12.94
CA ARG A 236 -27.89 7.44 -12.25
C ARG A 236 -28.11 8.92 -12.03
N ARG A 237 -27.07 9.67 -11.67
CA ARG A 237 -27.21 11.07 -11.30
C ARG A 237 -27.50 11.90 -12.54
N THR A 238 -28.61 12.62 -12.53
CA THR A 238 -29.05 13.43 -13.66
C THR A 238 -29.02 14.93 -13.38
N ILE A 239 -28.94 15.71 -14.46
CA ILE A 239 -29.25 17.13 -14.50
C ILE A 239 -30.32 17.38 -15.57
N THR A 240 -30.89 18.60 -15.60
CA THR A 240 -31.77 19.01 -16.69
C THR A 240 -30.96 19.14 -17.98
N ALA A 241 -31.41 18.46 -19.04
CA ALA A 241 -30.80 18.53 -20.36
C ALA A 241 -31.01 19.92 -21.00
N PRO A 242 -30.28 20.24 -22.09
CA PRO A 242 -30.42 21.52 -22.79
C PRO A 242 -31.83 21.80 -23.34
N ASP A 243 -32.64 20.75 -23.53
CA ASP A 243 -34.05 20.87 -23.94
C ASP A 243 -34.97 21.40 -22.84
N GLY A 244 -34.47 21.55 -21.60
CA GLY A 244 -35.20 22.07 -20.44
C GLY A 244 -36.16 21.08 -19.77
N HIS A 245 -36.32 19.86 -20.30
CA HIS A 245 -37.37 18.94 -19.87
C HIS A 245 -36.88 17.52 -19.60
N SER A 246 -35.86 17.04 -20.30
CA SER A 246 -35.34 15.68 -20.10
C SER A 246 -34.24 15.63 -19.04
N ALA A 247 -34.10 14.46 -18.41
CA ALA A 247 -33.03 14.19 -17.47
C ALA A 247 -31.82 13.62 -18.23
N MET A 248 -30.67 14.29 -18.12
CA MET A 248 -29.41 13.86 -18.72
C MET A 248 -28.48 13.29 -17.62
N PRO A 249 -28.05 12.03 -17.71
CA PRO A 249 -27.01 11.47 -16.86
C PRO A 249 -25.72 12.28 -16.90
N ILE A 250 -25.11 12.53 -15.75
CA ILE A 250 -23.86 13.31 -15.67
C ILE A 250 -22.68 12.59 -16.31
N ILE A 251 -22.73 11.26 -16.47
CA ILE A 251 -21.72 10.53 -17.25
C ILE A 251 -21.68 10.96 -18.72
N GLY A 252 -22.68 11.69 -19.23
CA GLY A 252 -22.65 12.26 -20.58
C GLY A 252 -21.60 13.36 -20.79
N PHE A 253 -20.98 13.87 -19.71
CA PHE A 253 -19.95 14.90 -19.80
C PHE A 253 -18.55 14.30 -19.83
N SER A 254 -17.72 14.71 -20.80
CA SER A 254 -16.34 14.24 -20.91
C SER A 254 -15.51 14.50 -19.65
N THR A 255 -15.74 15.62 -18.97
CA THR A 255 -15.10 15.96 -17.69
C THR A 255 -15.53 15.05 -16.54
N GLN A 256 -16.70 14.42 -16.62
CA GLN A 256 -17.14 13.38 -15.69
C GLN A 256 -16.47 12.04 -16.02
N GLN A 257 -16.38 11.72 -17.30
CA GLN A 257 -15.87 10.45 -17.81
C GLN A 257 -14.36 10.28 -17.57
N ARG A 258 -13.54 11.34 -17.70
CA ARG A 258 -12.07 11.24 -17.71
C ARG A 258 -11.46 10.42 -16.57
N PRO A 259 -11.71 10.74 -15.28
CA PRO A 259 -11.16 9.95 -14.18
C PRO A 259 -11.76 8.54 -14.08
N ILE A 260 -13.01 8.34 -14.54
CA ILE A 260 -13.64 7.02 -14.58
C ILE A 260 -12.94 6.12 -15.61
N VAL A 261 -12.70 6.65 -16.82
CA VAL A 261 -11.96 5.96 -17.88
C VAL A 261 -10.52 5.67 -17.44
N GLU A 262 -9.84 6.65 -16.84
CA GLU A 262 -8.49 6.46 -16.31
C GLU A 262 -8.44 5.34 -15.25
N GLY A 263 -9.33 5.39 -14.26
CA GLY A 263 -9.38 4.38 -13.21
C GLY A 263 -9.70 2.98 -13.76
N TRP A 264 -10.57 2.88 -14.77
CA TRP A 264 -10.93 1.62 -15.40
C TRP A 264 -9.75 1.02 -16.19
N VAL A 265 -9.08 1.84 -17.01
CA VAL A 265 -7.90 1.44 -17.79
C VAL A 265 -6.75 1.01 -16.87
N GLN A 266 -6.44 1.83 -15.86
CA GLN A 266 -5.41 1.51 -14.86
C GLN A 266 -5.76 0.23 -14.10
N GLY A 267 -7.02 0.04 -13.70
CA GLY A 267 -7.48 -1.17 -13.01
C GLY A 267 -7.18 -2.44 -13.80
N LYS A 268 -7.41 -2.45 -15.12
CA LYS A 268 -7.11 -3.60 -16.00
C LYS A 268 -5.61 -3.83 -16.18
N VAL A 269 -4.88 -2.77 -16.53
CA VAL A 269 -3.43 -2.86 -16.80
C VAL A 269 -2.65 -3.24 -15.53
N LEU A 270 -2.98 -2.63 -14.39
CA LEU A 270 -2.30 -2.93 -13.13
C LEU A 270 -2.64 -4.33 -12.58
N THR A 271 -3.83 -4.86 -12.87
CA THR A 271 -4.16 -6.26 -12.54
C THR A 271 -3.21 -7.22 -13.29
N ALA A 272 -2.99 -7.01 -14.59
CA ALA A 272 -2.02 -7.78 -15.36
C ALA A 272 -0.59 -7.59 -14.83
N PHE A 273 -0.22 -6.35 -14.50
CA PHE A 273 1.10 -6.05 -13.94
C PHE A 273 1.33 -6.75 -12.60
N ALA A 274 0.33 -6.80 -11.72
CA ALA A 274 0.42 -7.45 -10.43
C ALA A 274 0.70 -8.96 -10.58
N HIS A 275 -0.03 -9.66 -11.45
CA HIS A 275 0.23 -11.07 -11.73
C HIS A 275 1.64 -11.29 -12.29
N TRP A 276 2.09 -10.42 -13.19
CA TRP A 276 3.43 -10.52 -13.77
C TRP A 276 4.53 -10.27 -12.72
N ALA A 277 4.37 -9.23 -11.90
CA ALA A 277 5.29 -8.85 -10.83
C ALA A 277 5.41 -9.95 -9.76
N VAL A 278 4.30 -10.59 -9.39
CA VAL A 278 4.28 -11.75 -8.51
C VAL A 278 5.04 -12.92 -9.13
N GLY A 279 4.83 -13.22 -10.41
CA GLY A 279 5.56 -14.28 -11.12
C GLY A 279 7.07 -14.05 -11.19
N MET A 280 7.52 -12.79 -11.16
CA MET A 280 8.94 -12.41 -11.11
C MET A 280 9.57 -12.51 -9.70
N CYS A 281 8.76 -12.69 -8.66
CA CYS A 281 9.21 -12.70 -7.26
C CYS A 281 8.84 -14.01 -6.53
N PRO A 282 9.33 -15.18 -6.99
CA PRO A 282 8.93 -16.47 -6.43
C PRO A 282 9.51 -16.76 -5.04
N ASP A 283 10.59 -16.08 -4.63
CA ASP A 283 11.28 -16.30 -3.35
C ASP A 283 11.52 -14.98 -2.62
N PRO A 284 11.11 -14.85 -1.34
CA PRO A 284 11.43 -13.72 -0.46
C PRO A 284 12.92 -13.33 -0.40
N ALA A 285 13.83 -14.25 -0.67
CA ALA A 285 15.27 -14.03 -0.61
C ALA A 285 15.89 -13.54 -1.94
N HIS A 286 15.13 -13.58 -3.03
CA HIS A 286 15.67 -13.27 -4.35
C HIS A 286 15.87 -11.75 -4.56
N PRO A 287 17.04 -11.28 -5.05
CA PRO A 287 17.31 -9.85 -5.24
C PRO A 287 16.30 -9.13 -6.14
N THR A 288 15.70 -9.84 -7.10
CA THR A 288 14.64 -9.31 -7.99
C THR A 288 13.50 -8.65 -7.22
N GLN A 289 13.16 -9.15 -6.03
CA GLN A 289 12.08 -8.58 -5.23
C GLN A 289 12.38 -7.14 -4.79
N HIS A 290 13.66 -6.82 -4.53
CA HIS A 290 14.11 -5.47 -4.23
C HIS A 290 14.13 -4.54 -5.44
N ALA A 291 13.97 -5.07 -6.67
CA ALA A 291 13.74 -4.29 -7.87
C ALA A 291 12.24 -4.12 -8.14
N ILE A 292 11.53 -5.23 -8.26
CA ILE A 292 10.14 -5.29 -8.75
C ILE A 292 9.16 -4.72 -7.73
N GLY A 293 9.34 -5.00 -6.44
CA GLY A 293 8.47 -4.49 -5.38
C GLY A 293 8.38 -2.96 -5.38
N PRO A 294 9.51 -2.23 -5.32
CA PRO A 294 9.54 -0.77 -5.43
C PRO A 294 8.92 -0.22 -6.72
N ILE A 295 9.20 -0.84 -7.88
CA ILE A 295 8.64 -0.42 -9.17
C ILE A 295 7.12 -0.54 -9.14
N PHE A 296 6.62 -1.73 -8.81
CA PHE A 296 5.19 -2.00 -8.73
C PHE A 296 4.48 -1.04 -7.77
N LYS A 297 5.03 -0.90 -6.57
CA LYS A 297 4.50 0.00 -5.55
C LYS A 297 4.43 1.45 -6.03
N ALA A 298 5.51 1.97 -6.63
CA ALA A 298 5.54 3.34 -7.13
C ALA A 298 4.46 3.57 -8.19
N THR A 299 4.27 2.62 -9.11
CA THR A 299 3.24 2.67 -10.15
C THR A 299 1.84 2.65 -9.56
N VAL A 300 1.54 1.73 -8.63
CA VAL A 300 0.20 1.65 -8.03
C VAL A 300 -0.11 2.85 -7.15
N VAL A 301 0.85 3.34 -6.36
CA VAL A 301 0.68 4.56 -5.55
C VAL A 301 0.48 5.80 -6.41
N LYS A 302 1.09 5.85 -7.60
CA LYS A 302 0.85 6.93 -8.57
C LYS A 302 -0.56 6.85 -9.14
N ALA A 303 -0.97 5.66 -9.57
CA ALA A 303 -2.28 5.37 -10.15
C ALA A 303 -3.43 5.63 -9.16
N SER A 304 -3.26 5.26 -7.89
CA SER A 304 -4.33 5.38 -6.87
C SER A 304 -4.78 6.82 -6.62
N ARG A 305 -4.02 7.83 -7.06
CA ARG A 305 -4.41 9.24 -6.98
C ARG A 305 -5.71 9.55 -7.72
N VAL A 306 -6.08 8.71 -8.71
CA VAL A 306 -7.36 8.83 -9.42
C VAL A 306 -8.56 8.73 -8.46
N LEU A 307 -8.42 8.07 -7.30
CA LEU A 307 -9.49 7.97 -6.29
C LEU A 307 -9.97 9.33 -5.78
N GLY A 308 -9.07 10.30 -5.62
CA GLY A 308 -9.43 11.67 -5.26
C GLY A 308 -10.29 12.33 -6.34
N GLU A 309 -9.89 12.22 -7.60
CA GLU A 309 -10.65 12.75 -8.74
C GLU A 309 -12.03 12.06 -8.89
N LEU A 310 -12.10 10.75 -8.63
CA LEU A 310 -13.35 9.97 -8.61
C LEU A 310 -14.29 10.40 -7.47
N ALA A 311 -13.76 10.72 -6.28
CA ALA A 311 -14.55 11.26 -5.18
C ALA A 311 -15.14 12.62 -5.55
N GLU A 312 -14.35 13.50 -6.19
CA GLU A 312 -14.84 14.80 -6.68
C GLU A 312 -15.97 14.65 -7.71
N ARG A 313 -15.88 13.66 -8.60
CA ARG A 313 -16.94 13.33 -9.57
C ARG A 313 -18.27 12.94 -8.90
N CYS A 314 -18.23 12.50 -7.64
CA CYS A 314 -19.41 12.19 -6.85
C CYS A 314 -19.95 13.39 -6.05
N GLY A 315 -19.37 14.57 -6.23
CA GLY A 315 -19.72 15.79 -5.48
C GLY A 315 -19.53 15.61 -3.97
N TRP A 316 -20.34 16.30 -3.17
CA TRP A 316 -20.26 16.21 -1.70
C TRP A 316 -20.40 14.76 -1.19
N ARG A 317 -21.13 13.90 -1.91
CA ARG A 317 -21.33 12.51 -1.51
C ARG A 317 -20.04 11.70 -1.54
N GLY A 318 -19.12 11.99 -2.45
CA GLY A 318 -17.82 11.31 -2.52
C GLY A 318 -16.90 11.59 -1.32
N LEU A 319 -17.13 12.70 -0.63
CA LEU A 319 -16.33 13.10 0.55
C LEU A 319 -16.67 12.31 1.81
N PHE A 320 -17.79 11.59 1.82
CA PHE A 320 -18.23 10.82 2.98
C PHE A 320 -17.74 9.37 2.90
N ALA A 321 -17.06 8.92 3.97
CA ALA A 321 -16.47 7.58 4.06
C ALA A 321 -17.48 6.43 3.85
N PHE A 322 -18.76 6.61 4.22
CA PHE A 322 -19.80 5.60 3.97
C PHE A 322 -20.08 5.34 2.48
N ASN A 323 -19.65 6.25 1.59
CA ASN A 323 -19.66 6.04 0.14
C ASN A 323 -18.36 5.44 -0.39
N GLN A 324 -17.49 4.96 0.51
CA GLN A 324 -16.35 4.10 0.28
C GLN A 324 -15.17 4.74 -0.47
N ILE A 325 -15.38 5.60 -1.48
CA ILE A 325 -14.29 6.14 -2.32
C ILE A 325 -13.24 6.92 -1.49
N SER A 326 -13.68 7.88 -0.67
CA SER A 326 -12.77 8.67 0.17
C SER A 326 -12.09 7.83 1.25
N GLU A 327 -12.79 6.84 1.82
CA GLU A 327 -12.20 5.89 2.78
C GLU A 327 -11.10 5.05 2.11
N LEU A 328 -11.34 4.56 0.89
CA LEU A 328 -10.39 3.80 0.10
C LEU A 328 -9.12 4.62 -0.19
N ASP A 329 -9.27 5.87 -0.65
CA ASP A 329 -8.14 6.77 -0.91
C ASP A 329 -7.31 7.00 0.37
N LEU A 330 -7.94 7.51 1.41
CA LEU A 330 -7.26 7.92 2.65
C LEU A 330 -6.63 6.72 3.39
N THR A 331 -7.27 5.54 3.32
CA THR A 331 -6.69 4.34 3.91
C THR A 331 -5.49 3.86 3.10
N PHE A 332 -5.61 3.77 1.77
CA PHE A 332 -4.54 3.30 0.89
C PHE A 332 -3.32 4.25 0.86
N GLN A 333 -3.50 5.55 1.09
CA GLN A 333 -2.38 6.50 1.19
C GLN A 333 -1.32 6.06 2.22
N GLY A 334 -1.70 5.32 3.27
CA GLY A 334 -0.76 4.73 4.21
C GLY A 334 0.26 3.78 3.57
N ASN A 335 -0.13 3.10 2.47
CA ASN A 335 0.76 2.22 1.71
C ASN A 335 1.95 2.98 1.10
N SER A 336 1.84 4.30 0.84
CA SER A 336 2.99 5.07 0.35
C SER A 336 4.17 5.14 1.34
N ILE A 337 3.92 4.81 2.61
CA ILE A 337 4.90 4.86 3.71
C ILE A 337 5.16 3.46 4.29
N ALA A 338 4.12 2.65 4.49
CA ALA A 338 4.22 1.30 5.04
C ALA A 338 5.07 0.38 4.15
N GLU A 339 5.78 -0.61 4.71
CA GLU A 339 6.62 -1.53 3.94
C GLU A 339 7.70 -0.84 3.08
N GLY A 340 8.18 0.31 3.56
CA GLY A 340 9.20 1.15 2.92
C GLY A 340 8.59 2.36 2.21
N ASP A 341 9.01 3.56 2.58
CA ASP A 341 8.57 4.79 1.92
C ASP A 341 8.86 4.74 0.41
N THR A 342 7.85 5.04 -0.41
CA THR A 342 7.94 4.91 -1.87
C THR A 342 9.10 5.73 -2.43
N LEU A 343 9.32 6.97 -1.98
CA LEU A 343 10.41 7.80 -2.49
C LEU A 343 11.77 7.21 -2.10
N VAL A 344 11.93 6.77 -0.86
CA VAL A 344 13.19 6.18 -0.39
C VAL A 344 13.49 4.85 -1.10
N LEU A 345 12.46 4.04 -1.36
CA LEU A 345 12.58 2.83 -2.18
C LEU A 345 13.02 3.17 -3.60
N CYS A 346 12.45 4.21 -4.23
CA CYS A 346 12.89 4.67 -5.55
C CYS A 346 14.35 5.14 -5.54
N ILE A 347 14.76 5.92 -4.52
CA ILE A 347 16.13 6.39 -4.37
C ILE A 347 17.10 5.23 -4.23
N ARG A 348 16.78 4.24 -3.38
CA ARG A 348 17.59 3.05 -3.21
C ARG A 348 17.72 2.30 -4.54
N LEU A 349 16.60 2.02 -5.20
CA LEU A 349 16.55 1.27 -6.44
C LEU A 349 17.44 1.92 -7.51
N VAL A 350 17.23 3.20 -7.79
CA VAL A 350 18.00 3.91 -8.83
C VAL A 350 19.48 3.99 -8.45
N SER A 351 19.80 4.20 -7.17
CA SER A 351 21.19 4.19 -6.70
C SER A 351 21.86 2.81 -6.84
N GLU A 352 21.11 1.71 -6.69
CA GLU A 352 21.63 0.35 -6.90
C GLU A 352 21.77 0.01 -8.39
N LEU A 353 20.88 0.51 -9.25
CA LEU A 353 20.98 0.39 -10.72
C LEU A 353 22.20 1.16 -11.26
N LEU A 354 22.34 2.43 -10.90
CA LEU A 354 23.48 3.27 -11.32
C LEU A 354 24.82 2.74 -10.81
N GLY A 355 24.80 2.03 -9.68
CA GLY A 355 25.98 1.36 -9.12
C GLY A 355 26.24 -0.05 -9.64
N GLY A 356 25.42 -0.57 -10.55
CA GLY A 356 25.54 -1.92 -11.09
C GLY A 356 25.29 -3.05 -10.06
N LYS A 357 24.66 -2.74 -8.93
CA LYS A 357 24.37 -3.70 -7.84
C LYS A 357 23.09 -4.49 -8.06
N LEU A 358 22.22 -3.97 -8.92
CA LEU A 358 20.94 -4.55 -9.27
C LEU A 358 20.76 -4.43 -10.79
N GLN A 359 20.03 -5.38 -11.36
CA GLN A 359 19.66 -5.35 -12.78
C GLN A 359 18.14 -5.50 -12.89
N LEU A 360 17.56 -4.81 -13.87
CA LEU A 360 16.15 -4.96 -14.20
C LEU A 360 15.97 -6.08 -15.22
N PRO A 361 14.78 -6.71 -15.26
CA PRO A 361 14.40 -7.56 -16.39
C PRO A 361 14.57 -6.80 -17.72
N PRO A 362 14.98 -7.49 -18.79
CA PRO A 362 15.13 -6.86 -20.09
C PRO A 362 13.79 -6.32 -20.60
N CYS A 363 13.86 -5.16 -21.27
CA CYS A 363 12.72 -4.60 -22.00
C CYS A 363 12.32 -5.54 -23.14
N GLN A 364 11.01 -5.80 -23.29
CA GLN A 364 10.51 -6.71 -24.33
C GLN A 364 10.46 -6.03 -25.70
N ASN A 365 10.11 -4.75 -25.74
CA ASN A 365 10.06 -3.96 -26.98
C ASN A 365 10.67 -2.57 -26.78
N ALA A 366 11.96 -2.44 -27.12
CA ALA A 366 12.70 -1.18 -26.98
C ALA A 366 12.18 -0.05 -27.88
N LEU A 367 11.38 -0.35 -28.90
CA LEU A 367 10.80 0.64 -29.81
C LEU A 367 9.45 1.19 -29.31
N ALA A 368 8.85 0.59 -28.28
CA ALA A 368 7.61 1.11 -27.71
C ALA A 368 7.81 2.50 -27.09
N PRO A 369 6.87 3.45 -27.23
CA PRO A 369 7.00 4.82 -26.71
C PRO A 369 7.38 4.88 -25.22
N LEU A 370 6.74 4.08 -24.37
CA LEU A 370 7.09 4.02 -22.94
C LEU A 370 8.53 3.52 -22.69
N ALA A 371 9.02 2.60 -23.52
CA ALA A 371 10.41 2.12 -23.43
C ALA A 371 11.41 3.17 -23.89
N GLN A 372 11.08 3.94 -24.92
CA GLN A 372 11.90 5.07 -25.37
C GLN A 372 11.95 6.18 -24.31
N GLN A 373 10.83 6.47 -23.65
CA GLN A 373 10.78 7.44 -22.55
C GLN A 373 11.64 7.00 -21.35
N GLU A 374 11.55 5.72 -20.94
CA GLU A 374 12.42 5.16 -19.91
C GLU A 374 13.89 5.31 -20.30
N HIS A 375 14.25 4.92 -21.52
CA HIS A 375 15.62 4.96 -22.00
C HIS A 375 16.18 6.39 -22.04
N GLN A 376 15.36 7.36 -22.49
CA GLN A 376 15.74 8.77 -22.52
C GLN A 376 16.01 9.30 -21.10
N LEU A 377 15.11 9.03 -20.15
CA LEU A 377 15.27 9.50 -18.77
C LEU A 377 16.45 8.83 -18.07
N MET A 378 16.66 7.53 -18.27
CA MET A 378 17.84 6.82 -17.76
C MET A 378 19.13 7.41 -18.31
N THR A 379 19.18 7.67 -19.62
CA THR A 379 20.35 8.30 -20.27
C THR A 379 20.63 9.69 -19.73
N GLU A 380 19.60 10.50 -19.50
CA GLU A 380 19.75 11.82 -18.89
C GLU A 380 20.35 11.72 -17.48
N ILE A 381 19.84 10.81 -16.65
CA ILE A 381 20.35 10.60 -15.28
C ILE A 381 21.80 10.10 -15.30
N GLN A 382 22.15 9.20 -16.21
CA GLN A 382 23.53 8.71 -16.38
C GLN A 382 24.48 9.83 -16.84
N SER A 383 24.00 10.72 -17.71
CA SER A 383 24.77 11.91 -18.13
C SER A 383 25.01 12.84 -16.93
N LYS A 384 23.98 13.18 -16.16
CA LYS A 384 24.12 13.99 -14.93
C LYS A 384 25.04 13.31 -13.92
N LEU A 385 24.97 11.99 -13.79
CA LEU A 385 25.84 11.22 -12.90
C LEU A 385 27.31 11.38 -13.31
N THR A 386 27.58 11.36 -14.62
CA THR A 386 28.92 11.58 -15.17
C THR A 386 29.41 12.99 -14.88
N GLU A 387 28.56 14.01 -15.06
CA GLU A 387 28.88 15.42 -14.79
C GLU A 387 29.28 15.66 -13.33
N ILE A 388 28.61 15.01 -12.36
CA ILE A 388 28.94 15.17 -10.94
C ILE A 388 30.17 14.34 -10.49
N GLY A 389 30.79 13.57 -11.38
CA GLY A 389 32.00 12.77 -11.09
C GLY A 389 31.75 11.28 -10.83
N GLY A 390 30.63 10.73 -11.31
CA GLY A 390 30.32 9.30 -11.31
C GLY A 390 29.74 8.76 -10.00
N TYR A 391 29.46 7.45 -9.97
CA TYR A 391 28.80 6.76 -8.85
C TYR A 391 29.55 6.87 -7.51
N GLY A 392 30.86 7.10 -7.53
CA GLY A 392 31.65 7.38 -6.31
C GLY A 392 31.11 8.57 -5.50
N LYS A 393 30.29 9.44 -6.10
CA LYS A 393 29.69 10.62 -5.49
C LYS A 393 28.27 10.40 -4.97
N HIS A 394 27.75 9.17 -4.94
CA HIS A 394 26.37 8.86 -4.50
C HIS A 394 25.99 9.27 -3.07
N ARG A 395 26.93 9.74 -2.25
CA ARG A 395 26.69 10.27 -0.89
C ARG A 395 27.01 11.76 -0.73
N THR A 396 27.20 12.48 -1.83
CA THR A 396 27.53 13.91 -1.81
C THR A 396 26.29 14.76 -2.06
N GLU A 397 26.39 16.04 -1.72
CA GLU A 397 25.34 17.03 -1.99
C GLU A 397 25.05 17.19 -3.49
N ALA A 398 26.05 16.99 -4.35
CA ALA A 398 25.83 17.01 -5.80
C ALA A 398 24.87 15.89 -6.26
N PHE A 399 24.97 14.68 -5.70
CA PHE A 399 24.04 13.61 -6.01
C PHE A 399 22.63 13.90 -5.47
N ASN A 400 22.55 14.48 -4.27
CA ASN A 400 21.31 14.95 -3.66
C ASN A 400 20.57 15.93 -4.58
N GLN A 401 21.27 16.93 -5.13
CA GLN A 401 20.67 17.98 -5.95
C GLN A 401 20.34 17.53 -7.38
N HIS A 402 21.20 16.71 -7.99
CA HIS A 402 21.14 16.44 -9.42
C HIS A 402 20.58 15.06 -9.79
N ILE A 403 20.54 14.09 -8.87
CA ILE A 403 20.10 12.71 -9.16
C ILE A 403 18.85 12.34 -8.38
N LEU A 404 18.80 12.58 -7.06
CA LEU A 404 17.66 12.16 -6.22
C LEU A 404 16.28 12.65 -6.70
N PRO A 405 16.12 13.88 -7.22
CA PRO A 405 14.83 14.36 -7.73
C PRO A 405 14.26 13.52 -8.88
N PHE A 406 15.13 12.85 -9.64
CA PHE A 406 14.75 12.03 -10.79
C PHE A 406 14.49 10.57 -10.42
N CYS A 407 14.83 10.12 -9.20
CA CYS A 407 14.70 8.72 -8.82
C CYS A 407 13.25 8.22 -8.86
N ARG A 408 12.31 8.96 -8.28
CA ARG A 408 10.90 8.57 -8.30
C ARG A 408 10.30 8.65 -9.73
N PRO A 409 10.47 9.75 -10.49
CA PRO A 409 10.03 9.81 -11.89
C PRO A 409 10.57 8.66 -12.76
N LEU A 410 11.84 8.29 -12.61
CA LEU A 410 12.43 7.17 -13.34
C LEU A 410 11.74 5.85 -12.97
N VAL A 411 11.55 5.57 -11.69
CA VAL A 411 10.90 4.33 -11.23
C VAL A 411 9.43 4.26 -11.65
N GLU A 412 8.70 5.38 -11.59
CA GLU A 412 7.34 5.47 -12.13
C GLU A 412 7.33 5.16 -13.65
N THR A 413 8.28 5.72 -14.42
CA THR A 413 8.41 5.49 -15.87
C THR A 413 8.71 4.02 -16.19
N ILE A 414 9.66 3.40 -15.48
CA ILE A 414 9.98 1.97 -15.60
C ILE A 414 8.73 1.14 -15.34
N GLY A 415 7.99 1.46 -14.27
CA GLY A 415 6.81 0.73 -13.91
C GLY A 415 5.65 0.90 -14.90
N HIS A 416 5.48 2.07 -15.52
CA HIS A 416 4.51 2.24 -16.61
C HIS A 416 4.85 1.38 -17.83
N ARG A 417 6.11 1.35 -18.27
CA ARG A 417 6.55 0.44 -19.34
C ARG A 417 6.27 -1.02 -18.97
N MET A 418 6.68 -1.45 -17.78
CA MET A 418 6.49 -2.83 -17.34
C MET A 418 5.00 -3.19 -17.24
N ALA A 419 4.16 -2.29 -16.75
CA ALA A 419 2.73 -2.54 -16.69
C ALA A 419 2.09 -2.68 -18.10
N TYR A 420 2.52 -1.86 -19.05
CA TYR A 420 2.11 -1.97 -20.46
C TYR A 420 2.50 -3.32 -21.06
N GLU A 421 3.75 -3.75 -20.88
CA GLU A 421 4.22 -5.06 -21.34
C GLU A 421 3.43 -6.21 -20.70
N ALA A 422 3.18 -6.14 -19.40
CA ALA A 422 2.38 -7.14 -18.68
C ALA A 422 0.97 -7.26 -19.27
N ALA A 423 0.32 -6.13 -19.52
CA ALA A 423 -1.01 -6.07 -20.10
C ALA A 423 -1.03 -6.61 -21.53
N GLN A 424 -0.01 -6.28 -22.33
CA GLN A 424 0.14 -6.82 -23.68
C GLN A 424 0.32 -8.35 -23.65
N CYS A 425 1.19 -8.89 -22.79
CA CYS A 425 1.38 -10.33 -22.63
C CYS A 425 0.11 -11.05 -22.15
N SER A 426 -0.74 -10.36 -21.39
CA SER A 426 -1.99 -10.89 -20.85
C SER A 426 -3.17 -10.80 -21.83
N GLY A 427 -2.95 -10.25 -23.04
CA GLY A 427 -3.98 -10.14 -24.07
C GLY A 427 -5.01 -9.03 -23.83
N ILE A 428 -4.65 -7.98 -23.08
CA ILE A 428 -5.48 -6.76 -22.96
C ILE A 428 -5.63 -6.11 -24.35
N SER A 429 -6.82 -5.58 -24.64
CA SER A 429 -7.14 -5.06 -25.98
C SER A 429 -6.25 -3.86 -26.38
N PRO A 430 -5.97 -3.69 -27.68
CA PRO A 430 -5.17 -2.57 -28.18
C PRO A 430 -5.69 -1.20 -27.73
N ASP A 431 -7.01 -0.99 -27.73
CA ASP A 431 -7.62 0.29 -27.33
C ASP A 431 -7.28 0.68 -25.88
N VAL A 432 -7.26 -0.31 -24.98
CA VAL A 432 -6.89 -0.11 -23.57
C VAL A 432 -5.40 0.17 -23.42
N LEU A 433 -4.56 -0.54 -24.19
CA LEU A 433 -3.12 -0.35 -24.18
C LEU A 433 -2.73 1.04 -24.69
N GLU A 434 -3.30 1.48 -25.79
CA GLU A 434 -3.05 2.81 -26.38
C GLU A 434 -3.49 3.92 -25.42
N LEU A 435 -4.67 3.80 -24.83
CA LEU A 435 -5.15 4.78 -23.86
C LEU A 435 -4.30 4.80 -22.59
N TYR A 436 -3.86 3.63 -22.10
CA TYR A 436 -2.94 3.54 -20.97
C TYR A 436 -1.59 4.22 -21.27
N GLU A 437 -1.03 3.99 -22.46
CA GLU A 437 0.21 4.63 -22.91
C GLU A 437 0.07 6.16 -22.92
N ARG A 438 -1.03 6.69 -23.47
CA ARG A 438 -1.31 8.14 -23.49
C ARG A 438 -1.48 8.72 -22.09
N LEU A 439 -2.22 8.05 -21.21
CA LEU A 439 -2.38 8.47 -19.82
C LEU A 439 -1.06 8.47 -19.05
N SER A 440 -0.19 7.51 -19.34
CA SER A 440 1.12 7.35 -18.69
C SER A 440 2.17 8.33 -19.21
N THR A 441 2.09 8.73 -20.48
CA THR A 441 2.98 9.70 -21.12
C THR A 441 2.55 11.15 -20.86
N GLY A 442 1.24 11.44 -20.82
CA GLY A 442 0.68 12.80 -20.71
C GLY A 442 0.85 13.49 -19.35
N LYS A 443 0.89 12.74 -18.24
CA LYS A 443 1.00 13.31 -16.88
C LYS A 443 2.44 13.63 -16.43
N ALA A 444 3.44 13.39 -17.27
CA ALA A 444 4.85 13.72 -16.99
C ALA A 444 5.25 15.08 -17.57
N LEU A 445 4.46 16.13 -17.35
CA LEU A 445 4.97 17.50 -17.44
C LEU A 445 5.90 17.75 -16.23
N ILE A 446 7.16 17.37 -16.39
CA ILE A 446 8.24 18.01 -15.66
C ILE A 446 8.16 19.50 -16.03
N ARG A 447 7.65 20.34 -15.11
CA ARG A 447 7.85 21.79 -15.20
C ARG A 447 9.34 22.03 -15.23
N LEU A 448 9.86 22.40 -16.40
CA LEU A 448 11.20 22.92 -16.53
C LEU A 448 11.36 24.14 -15.61
N PRO A 449 12.51 24.33 -14.96
CA PRO A 449 12.81 25.56 -14.24
C PRO A 449 12.62 26.74 -15.20
N ALA A 450 11.98 27.80 -14.70
CA ALA A 450 11.55 28.95 -15.46
C ALA A 450 12.69 29.62 -16.24
N GLN A 451 12.86 29.26 -17.52
CA GLN A 451 13.47 30.12 -18.54
C GLN A 451 12.82 30.04 -19.92
N ASP A 452 11.76 29.23 -20.12
CA ASP A 452 11.07 29.21 -21.42
C ASP A 452 9.54 29.07 -21.24
N VAL A 453 8.87 30.22 -21.15
CA VAL A 453 7.40 30.34 -21.00
C VAL A 453 6.67 30.09 -22.34
N SER A 454 7.39 29.68 -23.40
CA SER A 454 6.88 29.68 -24.76
C SER A 454 6.15 28.40 -25.22
N ARG A 455 6.11 27.33 -24.41
CA ARG A 455 5.46 26.06 -24.81
C ARG A 455 4.68 25.39 -23.68
N VAL A 456 3.56 25.97 -23.29
CA VAL A 456 2.47 25.17 -22.72
C VAL A 456 1.85 24.40 -23.90
N ARG A 457 2.20 23.12 -24.08
CA ARG A 457 1.38 22.22 -24.91
C ARG A 457 0.06 22.02 -24.16
N CYS A 458 -1.02 22.60 -24.67
CA CYS A 458 -2.35 22.09 -24.31
C CYS A 458 -2.40 20.64 -24.80
N GLU A 459 -2.68 19.69 -23.90
CA GLU A 459 -2.98 18.33 -24.32
C GLU A 459 -4.15 18.38 -25.30
N GLU A 460 -4.02 17.69 -26.44
CA GLU A 460 -5.17 17.44 -27.30
C GLU A 460 -6.26 16.73 -26.48
N PRO A 461 -7.55 16.99 -26.76
CA PRO A 461 -8.62 16.32 -26.04
C PRO A 461 -8.43 14.79 -26.10
N LEU A 462 -8.37 14.14 -24.94
CA LEU A 462 -8.39 12.67 -24.80
C LEU A 462 -9.68 12.02 -25.32
N VAL A 463 -10.59 12.80 -25.93
CA VAL A 463 -11.89 12.36 -26.42
C VAL A 463 -11.77 12.08 -27.91
N ASP A 464 -11.48 10.83 -28.23
CA ASP A 464 -11.41 10.26 -29.57
C ASP A 464 -12.19 8.94 -29.64
N GLU A 465 -12.16 8.28 -30.81
CA GLU A 465 -12.92 7.04 -31.06
C GLU A 465 -12.57 5.93 -30.05
N GLN A 466 -11.31 5.81 -29.63
CA GLN A 466 -10.91 4.83 -28.61
C GLN A 466 -11.54 5.16 -27.25
N TYR A 467 -11.48 6.43 -26.85
CA TYR A 467 -12.10 6.87 -25.60
C TYR A 467 -13.62 6.63 -25.58
N GLU A 468 -14.31 6.91 -26.70
CA GLU A 468 -15.74 6.64 -26.85
C GLU A 468 -16.07 5.14 -26.83
N THR A 469 -15.17 4.30 -27.35
CA THR A 469 -15.29 2.84 -27.27
C THR A 469 -15.19 2.36 -25.83
N ILE A 470 -14.20 2.86 -25.07
CA ILE A 470 -14.02 2.49 -23.65
C ILE A 470 -15.16 2.99 -22.79
N ILE A 471 -15.64 4.22 -22.99
CA ILE A 471 -16.80 4.68 -22.22
C ILE A 471 -18.01 3.82 -22.54
N ALA A 472 -18.30 3.50 -23.80
CA ALA A 472 -19.41 2.61 -24.15
C ALA A 472 -19.31 1.24 -23.46
N GLN A 473 -18.11 0.68 -23.34
CA GLN A 473 -17.87 -0.54 -22.57
C GLN A 473 -18.19 -0.35 -21.07
N ILE A 474 -17.70 0.72 -20.45
CA ILE A 474 -17.98 1.03 -19.04
C ILE A 474 -19.49 1.17 -18.79
N ARG A 475 -20.20 1.88 -19.69
CA ARG A 475 -21.66 2.04 -19.62
C ARG A 475 -22.38 0.72 -19.77
N SER A 476 -21.93 -0.14 -20.68
CA SER A 476 -22.48 -1.50 -20.85
C SER A 476 -22.28 -2.36 -19.60
N GLU A 477 -21.08 -2.34 -19.02
CA GLU A 477 -20.77 -3.03 -17.75
C GLU A 477 -21.62 -2.47 -16.59
N ALA A 478 -22.04 -1.20 -16.61
CA ALA A 478 -22.92 -0.59 -15.61
C ALA A 478 -24.36 -1.11 -15.63
N LEU A 479 -24.80 -1.72 -16.74
CA LEU A 479 -26.16 -2.26 -16.87
C LEU A 479 -26.36 -3.61 -16.19
N TYR A 480 -25.26 -4.32 -15.92
CA TYR A 480 -25.29 -5.68 -15.37
C TYR A 480 -24.52 -5.73 -14.04
N HIS A 481 -24.84 -6.76 -13.26
CA HIS A 481 -24.10 -7.06 -12.05
C HIS A 481 -22.70 -7.59 -12.41
N ASP A 482 -21.68 -6.90 -11.91
CA ASP A 482 -20.28 -7.29 -12.02
C ASP A 482 -19.82 -7.87 -10.68
N PRO A 483 -18.94 -8.90 -10.62
CA PRO A 483 -18.40 -9.41 -9.35
C PRO A 483 -17.75 -8.33 -8.45
N ILE A 484 -17.31 -7.19 -9.00
CA ILE A 484 -16.86 -6.03 -8.21
C ILE A 484 -17.98 -5.50 -7.29
N ASP A 485 -19.24 -5.60 -7.70
CA ASP A 485 -20.40 -5.05 -6.99
C ASP A 485 -20.62 -5.71 -5.63
N ASP A 486 -20.17 -6.95 -5.43
CA ASP A 486 -20.22 -7.68 -4.15
C ASP A 486 -19.37 -7.01 -3.05
N TYR A 487 -18.38 -6.22 -3.46
CA TYR A 487 -17.46 -5.50 -2.58
C TYR A 487 -17.88 -4.04 -2.34
N ILE A 488 -18.93 -3.58 -3.02
CA ILE A 488 -19.45 -2.22 -2.89
C ILE A 488 -20.41 -2.13 -1.70
N THR A 489 -20.03 -1.30 -0.73
CA THR A 489 -20.87 -0.93 0.43
C THR A 489 -21.51 0.45 0.28
N ALA A 490 -21.04 1.24 -0.70
CA ALA A 490 -21.50 2.61 -0.93
C ALA A 490 -23.00 2.68 -1.27
N PRO A 491 -23.83 3.41 -0.50
CA PRO A 491 -25.26 3.52 -0.78
C PRO A 491 -25.58 4.34 -2.03
N ILE A 492 -24.66 5.18 -2.50
CA ILE A 492 -24.88 6.06 -3.67
C ILE A 492 -25.06 5.34 -5.01
N VAL A 493 -24.77 4.04 -5.07
CA VAL A 493 -24.80 3.27 -6.33
C VAL A 493 -26.20 2.91 -6.81
N SER A 494 -27.25 2.99 -5.96
CA SER A 494 -28.64 2.80 -6.40
C SER A 494 -29.64 3.63 -5.59
N GLU A 495 -30.85 3.85 -6.13
CA GLU A 495 -31.93 4.59 -5.43
C GLU A 495 -32.34 3.88 -4.15
N GLU A 496 -32.68 2.60 -4.27
CA GLU A 496 -33.03 1.74 -3.14
C GLU A 496 -31.99 1.76 -2.01
N LYS A 497 -30.69 1.59 -2.33
CA LYS A 497 -29.64 1.63 -1.30
C LYS A 497 -29.51 3.01 -0.66
N TRP A 498 -29.69 4.08 -1.43
CA TRP A 498 -29.63 5.44 -0.92
C TRP A 498 -30.82 5.74 0.00
N GLU A 499 -32.03 5.34 -0.38
CA GLU A 499 -33.25 5.51 0.42
C GLU A 499 -33.15 4.75 1.74
N ASN A 500 -32.83 3.46 1.68
CA ASN A 500 -32.60 2.62 2.87
C ASN A 500 -31.53 3.22 3.80
N PHE A 501 -30.43 3.74 3.24
CA PHE A 501 -29.43 4.43 4.02
C PHE A 501 -29.98 5.70 4.68
N THR A 502 -30.71 6.55 3.94
CA THR A 502 -31.28 7.78 4.50
C THR A 502 -32.31 7.53 5.59
N GLU A 503 -33.12 6.48 5.48
CA GLU A 503 -34.08 6.08 6.50
C GLU A 503 -33.40 5.59 7.79
N SER A 504 -32.18 5.06 7.69
CA SER A 504 -31.39 4.64 8.84
C SER A 504 -30.74 5.82 9.61
N LEU A 505 -30.72 7.02 9.03
CA LEU A 505 -30.07 8.19 9.64
C LEU A 505 -30.93 8.77 10.77
N LEU A 506 -30.25 9.30 11.78
CA LEU A 506 -30.92 10.04 12.85
C LEU A 506 -31.59 11.30 12.28
N CYS A 507 -32.93 11.31 12.27
CA CYS A 507 -33.72 12.42 11.78
C CYS A 507 -34.20 13.32 12.93
N PHE A 508 -33.91 14.62 12.83
CA PHE A 508 -34.42 15.64 13.75
C PHE A 508 -35.66 16.29 13.15
N SER A 509 -36.83 15.77 13.51
CA SER A 509 -38.14 16.29 13.07
C SER A 509 -38.74 17.24 14.11
N PRO A 510 -39.56 18.22 13.70
CA PRO A 510 -40.26 19.07 14.65
C PRO A 510 -41.15 18.22 15.59
N PRO A 511 -41.36 18.66 16.84
CA PRO A 511 -42.32 18.01 17.72
C PRO A 511 -43.69 17.99 17.05
N THR A 512 -44.40 16.87 17.20
CA THR A 512 -45.75 16.65 16.63
C THR A 512 -46.81 17.63 17.16
N SER A 513 -46.51 18.43 18.18
CA SER A 513 -47.38 19.52 18.64
C SER A 513 -46.92 20.89 18.11
N PRO A 514 -47.76 21.60 17.33
CA PRO A 514 -47.43 22.90 16.74
C PRO A 514 -47.36 24.07 17.74
N ASP A 515 -47.72 23.85 19.01
CA ASP A 515 -47.83 24.93 20.00
C ASP A 515 -46.49 25.55 20.41
N LYS A 516 -45.35 24.90 20.12
CA LYS A 516 -44.01 25.43 20.43
C LYS A 516 -43.50 26.52 19.46
N TYR A 517 -44.13 26.69 18.29
CA TYR A 517 -43.69 27.64 17.26
C TYR A 517 -44.66 28.79 17.02
N LYS A 518 -45.71 28.93 17.86
CA LYS A 518 -46.52 30.15 17.83
C LYS A 518 -45.60 31.34 18.14
N PRO A 519 -45.45 32.32 17.23
CA PRO A 519 -44.73 33.54 17.57
C PRO A 519 -45.41 34.11 18.81
N LYS A 520 -44.64 34.37 19.87
CA LYS A 520 -45.13 35.16 21.00
C LYS A 520 -45.40 36.56 20.45
N LEU A 521 -46.66 36.81 20.11
CA LEU A 521 -47.16 38.15 19.79
C LEU A 521 -47.05 39.05 21.02
#